data_AF-A0A7S1CN71-F1
#
_entry.id   AF-A0A7S1CN71-F1
#
_cell.length_a   1.000
_cell.length_b   1.000
_cell.length_c   1.000
_cell.angle_alpha   90.00
_cell.angle_beta   90.00
_cell.angle_gamma   90.00
#
_symmetry.space_group_name_H-M   'P 1'
#
loop_
_entity.id
_entity.type
_entity.pdbx_description
1 polymer ?
#
loop_
_entity_poly.entity_id
_entity_poly.type
_entity_poly.pdbx_seq_one_letter_code
_entity_poly.pdbx_strand_id
1 'polypeptide(L)'
;MHAVALAVIVSAAMTAAATVQAATLSVAAVEDAFIKSDATSNGNGAYPTMCLSAEPSRERDWRGLLRFDLSGIPSGATVTSAAVSLTQVHGATSLPDANYGLYRVTTAWTQGSNAVKNGNGGYETGGCNGNVELSGATWLETGVAQAAWSTPGGDFDATARATAVVPDAYSTTTWTSAELAADVQAWVNGGANNGWLLKQADAAAESNKIFATSEWADPAENAAQHAAKRPTLVVEYTEPVEPGALPTCDPTRSVASGATTTIKYDRTNDRFLSTRCLVAPGAPANSCDNRAHDTVVGGTAYWIVSPVAGGYGHEACEEAAP
;
A
#
# COMPACT_ATOMS: atom_id res chain seq x y z
N MET A 1 -59.43 41.39 -15.92
CA MET A 1 -58.94 40.43 -14.90
C MET A 1 -57.84 39.62 -15.54
N HIS A 2 -56.57 39.96 -15.25
CA HIS A 2 -55.41 39.25 -15.79
C HIS A 2 -55.02 38.14 -14.79
N ALA A 3 -55.13 36.89 -15.21
CA ALA A 3 -54.70 35.74 -14.42
C ALA A 3 -53.18 35.58 -14.56
N VAL A 4 -52.45 35.73 -13.45
CA VAL A 4 -51.01 35.44 -13.37
C VAL A 4 -50.86 33.95 -13.04
N ALA A 5 -50.30 33.18 -13.97
CA ALA A 5 -49.97 31.78 -13.76
C ALA A 5 -48.63 31.68 -13.01
N LEU A 6 -48.66 31.14 -11.78
CA LEU A 6 -47.48 30.90 -10.95
C LEU A 6 -46.87 29.55 -11.34
N ALA A 7 -45.70 29.56 -11.98
CA ALA A 7 -44.95 28.34 -12.30
C ALA A 7 -44.15 27.89 -11.07
N VAL A 8 -44.54 26.76 -10.47
CA VAL A 8 -43.77 26.10 -9.40
C VAL A 8 -42.65 25.29 -10.04
N ILE A 9 -41.40 25.72 -9.85
CA ILE A 9 -40.23 24.95 -10.25
C ILE A 9 -39.93 23.93 -9.14
N VAL A 10 -40.24 22.66 -9.38
CA VAL A 10 -39.83 21.56 -8.51
C VAL A 10 -38.38 21.21 -8.85
N SER A 11 -37.43 21.61 -7.99
CA SER A 11 -36.04 21.17 -8.10
C SER A 11 -35.91 19.74 -7.57
N ALA A 12 -35.79 18.77 -8.47
CA ALA A 12 -35.41 17.41 -8.12
C ALA A 12 -33.91 17.39 -7.75
N ALA A 13 -33.60 17.21 -6.47
CA ALA A 13 -32.25 16.90 -6.03
C ALA A 13 -31.92 15.46 -6.46
N MET A 14 -31.11 15.29 -7.50
CA MET A 14 -30.53 13.99 -7.84
C MET A 14 -29.43 13.68 -6.82
N THR A 15 -29.72 12.82 -5.85
CA THR A 15 -28.71 12.24 -4.96
C THR A 15 -27.91 11.21 -5.78
N ALA A 16 -26.70 11.56 -6.21
CA ALA A 16 -25.79 10.58 -6.78
C ALA A 16 -25.34 9.64 -5.67
N ALA A 17 -25.69 8.35 -5.78
CA ALA A 17 -25.16 7.33 -4.87
C ALA A 17 -23.72 7.03 -5.26
N ALA A 18 -22.79 7.36 -4.37
CA ALA A 18 -21.41 6.93 -4.45
C ALA A 18 -21.34 5.40 -4.32
N THR A 19 -20.84 4.70 -5.34
CA THR A 19 -20.52 3.28 -5.25
C THR A 19 -19.16 3.11 -4.60
N VAL A 20 -19.11 2.47 -3.43
CA VAL A 20 -17.86 2.04 -2.80
C VAL A 20 -17.47 0.71 -3.44
N GLN A 21 -16.34 0.66 -4.15
CA GLN A 21 -15.84 -0.57 -4.78
C GLN A 21 -14.80 -1.23 -3.86
N ALA A 22 -15.06 -2.47 -3.48
CA ALA A 22 -14.08 -3.30 -2.78
C ALA A 22 -13.04 -3.85 -3.78
N ALA A 23 -11.77 -3.83 -3.38
CA ALA A 23 -10.63 -4.31 -4.15
C ALA A 23 -9.65 -5.07 -3.25
N THR A 24 -8.77 -5.85 -3.87
CA THR A 24 -7.77 -6.66 -3.17
C THR A 24 -6.41 -6.47 -3.81
N LEU A 25 -5.40 -6.20 -2.99
CA LEU A 25 -3.99 -6.29 -3.36
C LEU A 25 -3.40 -7.57 -2.76
N SER A 26 -2.68 -8.35 -3.57
CA SER A 26 -1.89 -9.50 -3.10
C SER A 26 -0.47 -9.36 -3.60
N VAL A 27 0.49 -9.23 -2.68
CA VAL A 27 1.89 -8.96 -2.99
C VAL A 27 2.81 -9.89 -2.21
N ALA A 28 3.90 -10.30 -2.84
CA ALA A 28 4.98 -10.97 -2.13
C ALA A 28 5.80 -9.96 -1.30
N ALA A 29 6.56 -10.44 -0.31
CA ALA A 29 7.55 -9.61 0.35
C ALA A 29 8.56 -9.07 -0.69
N VAL A 30 8.83 -7.76 -0.61
CA VAL A 30 9.85 -7.08 -1.43
C VAL A 30 11.21 -7.08 -0.75
N GLU A 31 11.21 -7.12 0.58
CA GLU A 31 12.38 -7.40 1.38
C GLU A 31 12.00 -8.37 2.50
N ASP A 32 12.79 -9.42 2.69
CA ASP A 32 12.71 -10.25 3.88
C ASP A 32 14.09 -10.73 4.33
N ALA A 33 14.27 -10.88 5.64
CA ALA A 33 15.53 -11.30 6.23
C ALA A 33 15.29 -11.98 7.57
N PHE A 34 16.32 -12.60 8.13
CA PHE A 34 16.32 -12.98 9.53
C PHE A 34 17.62 -12.62 10.23
N ILE A 35 17.51 -12.40 11.54
CA ILE A 35 18.59 -11.94 12.41
C ILE A 35 18.73 -12.90 13.59
N LYS A 36 19.98 -13.13 14.03
CA LYS A 36 20.31 -14.20 14.99
C LYS A 36 21.07 -13.67 16.20
N SER A 37 20.59 -13.96 17.41
CA SER A 37 21.28 -13.59 18.65
C SER A 37 22.63 -14.29 18.86
N ASP A 38 22.83 -15.48 18.28
CA ASP A 38 24.04 -16.31 18.39
C ASP A 38 25.00 -16.16 17.19
N ALA A 39 24.66 -15.31 16.23
CA ALA A 39 25.48 -14.95 15.07
C ALA A 39 25.22 -13.48 14.72
N THR A 40 25.60 -12.60 15.65
CA THR A 40 25.06 -11.24 15.75
C THR A 40 25.41 -10.30 14.61
N SER A 41 26.51 -10.57 13.90
CA SER A 41 26.97 -9.81 12.74
C SER A 41 26.47 -10.36 11.40
N ASN A 42 25.62 -11.39 11.40
CA ASN A 42 25.20 -12.06 10.17
C ASN A 42 23.84 -11.52 9.70
N GLY A 43 23.82 -10.90 8.53
CA GLY A 43 22.58 -10.46 7.86
C GLY A 43 22.09 -11.49 6.85
N ASN A 44 20.92 -12.09 7.07
CA ASN A 44 20.52 -13.29 6.34
C ASN A 44 19.42 -13.00 5.30
N GLY A 45 19.58 -11.93 4.52
CA GLY A 45 18.54 -11.47 3.59
C GLY A 45 18.35 -12.31 2.34
N ALA A 46 19.41 -12.80 1.70
CA ALA A 46 19.27 -13.48 0.40
C ALA A 46 19.12 -15.02 0.50
N TYR A 47 18.80 -15.54 1.67
CA TYR A 47 18.60 -16.97 1.87
C TYR A 47 17.22 -17.39 1.35
N PRO A 48 17.05 -18.56 0.71
CA PRO A 48 15.74 -19.06 0.27
C PRO A 48 14.79 -19.39 1.44
N THR A 49 15.32 -19.42 2.67
CA THR A 49 14.57 -19.74 3.88
C THR A 49 14.90 -18.79 5.02
N MET A 50 13.88 -18.39 5.77
CA MET A 50 13.97 -17.60 6.98
C MET A 50 13.83 -18.50 8.20
N CYS A 51 14.80 -18.41 9.11
CA CYS A 51 14.85 -19.24 10.30
C CYS A 51 14.47 -18.47 11.55
N LEU A 52 13.47 -18.97 12.28
CA LEU A 52 13.06 -18.44 13.56
C LEU A 52 13.28 -19.48 14.66
N SER A 53 13.78 -19.04 15.80
CA SER A 53 14.06 -19.90 16.94
C SER A 53 13.86 -19.09 18.21
N ALA A 54 13.27 -19.71 19.22
CA ALA A 54 13.40 -19.26 20.60
C ALA A 54 13.76 -20.48 21.44
N GLU A 55 15.03 -20.56 21.85
CA GLU A 55 15.57 -21.67 22.62
C GLU A 55 16.33 -21.09 23.83
N PRO A 56 15.63 -20.77 24.94
CA PRO A 56 16.26 -20.19 26.12
C PRO A 56 17.41 -21.03 26.68
N SER A 57 17.32 -22.36 26.56
CA SER A 57 18.39 -23.29 26.99
C SER A 57 19.70 -23.14 26.22
N ARG A 58 19.66 -22.48 25.05
CA ARG A 58 20.82 -22.22 24.18
C ARG A 58 21.11 -20.74 23.99
N GLU A 59 20.38 -19.86 24.69
CA GLU A 59 20.44 -18.40 24.53
C GLU A 59 20.19 -17.94 23.07
N ARG A 60 19.34 -18.68 22.34
CA ARG A 60 19.01 -18.40 20.94
C ARG A 60 17.66 -17.72 20.81
N ASP A 61 17.66 -16.58 20.13
CA ASP A 61 16.49 -15.84 19.67
C ASP A 61 16.75 -15.39 18.23
N TRP A 62 16.00 -15.96 17.28
CA TRP A 62 16.09 -15.63 15.87
C TRP A 62 14.76 -15.06 15.39
N ARG A 63 14.86 -13.93 14.70
CA ARG A 63 13.71 -13.09 14.34
C ARG A 63 13.70 -12.85 12.84
N GLY A 64 12.50 -12.79 12.29
CA GLY A 64 12.25 -12.47 10.89
C GLY A 64 11.93 -11.00 10.70
N LEU A 65 12.25 -10.48 9.53
CA LEU A 65 11.90 -9.13 9.07
C LEU A 65 11.20 -9.28 7.73
N LEU A 66 10.09 -8.58 7.54
CA LEU A 66 9.25 -8.65 6.34
C LEU A 66 8.81 -7.25 5.95
N ARG A 67 9.00 -6.87 4.69
CA ARG A 67 8.48 -5.63 4.12
C ARG A 67 7.79 -5.92 2.79
N PHE A 68 6.66 -5.25 2.57
CA PHE A 68 5.83 -5.41 1.38
C PHE A 68 5.69 -4.07 0.65
N ASP A 69 5.54 -4.11 -0.67
CA ASP A 69 5.24 -2.93 -1.48
C ASP A 69 3.72 -2.71 -1.55
N LEU A 70 3.29 -1.49 -1.22
CA LEU A 70 1.89 -1.09 -1.15
C LEU A 70 1.50 -0.08 -2.24
N SER A 71 2.40 0.21 -3.19
CA SER A 71 2.15 1.20 -4.25
C SER A 71 0.96 0.86 -5.16
N GLY A 72 0.48 -0.39 -5.10
CA GLY A 72 -0.74 -0.83 -5.80
C GLY A 72 -2.05 -0.39 -5.13
N ILE A 73 -2.02 0.20 -3.93
CA ILE A 73 -3.20 0.74 -3.25
C ILE A 73 -3.30 2.25 -3.58
N PRO A 74 -4.42 2.73 -4.17
CA PRO A 74 -4.61 4.14 -4.46
C PRO A 74 -4.59 5.02 -3.20
N SER A 75 -4.09 6.26 -3.35
CA SER A 75 -4.19 7.26 -2.28
C SER A 75 -5.66 7.56 -1.95
N GLY A 76 -5.97 7.66 -0.66
CA GLY A 76 -7.34 7.86 -0.16
C GLY A 76 -8.16 6.57 -0.04
N ALA A 77 -7.60 5.40 -0.39
CA ALA A 77 -8.24 4.12 -0.13
C ALA A 77 -8.39 3.86 1.37
N THR A 78 -9.47 3.18 1.73
CA THR A 78 -9.70 2.71 3.10
C THR A 78 -9.38 1.23 3.19
N VAL A 79 -8.35 0.88 3.95
CA VAL A 79 -7.95 -0.50 4.22
C VAL A 79 -8.96 -1.12 5.17
N THR A 80 -9.53 -2.27 4.78
CA THR A 80 -10.51 -3.01 5.57
C THR A 80 -9.93 -4.26 6.21
N SER A 81 -8.91 -4.86 5.60
CA SER A 81 -8.25 -6.05 6.13
C SER A 81 -6.79 -6.12 5.67
N ALA A 82 -5.94 -6.71 6.51
CA ALA A 82 -4.59 -7.11 6.15
C ALA A 82 -4.31 -8.51 6.69
N ALA A 83 -3.74 -9.37 5.85
CA ALA A 83 -3.38 -10.74 6.18
C ALA A 83 -2.00 -11.08 5.63
N VAL A 84 -1.06 -11.42 6.52
CA VAL A 84 0.29 -11.87 6.18
C VAL A 84 0.33 -13.38 6.26
N SER A 85 0.82 -14.05 5.22
CA SER A 85 0.93 -15.51 5.15
C SER A 85 2.36 -15.94 4.89
N LEU A 86 2.85 -16.91 5.67
CA LEU A 86 4.16 -17.52 5.47
C LEU A 86 4.01 -19.04 5.43
N THR A 87 4.79 -19.68 4.57
CA THR A 87 4.78 -21.14 4.42
C THR A 87 6.01 -21.75 5.06
N GLN A 88 5.79 -22.62 6.04
CA GLN A 88 6.84 -23.44 6.62
C GLN A 88 7.24 -24.53 5.61
N VAL A 89 8.51 -24.52 5.23
CA VAL A 89 9.08 -25.43 4.22
C VAL A 89 10.08 -26.41 4.82
N HIS A 90 10.61 -26.08 6.00
CA HIS A 90 11.52 -26.91 6.79
C HIS A 90 11.26 -26.66 8.28
N GLY A 91 11.89 -27.44 9.17
CA GLY A 91 11.83 -27.21 10.61
C GLY A 91 12.23 -28.44 11.41
N ALA A 92 12.45 -28.26 12.72
CA ALA A 92 12.68 -29.38 13.62
C ALA A 92 11.36 -30.11 13.87
N THR A 93 11.22 -31.35 13.40
CA THR A 93 10.01 -32.18 13.50
C THR A 93 9.78 -32.80 14.90
N SER A 94 10.21 -32.09 15.95
CA SER A 94 10.12 -32.58 17.33
C SER A 94 9.98 -31.45 18.36
N LEU A 95 9.67 -30.22 17.92
CA LEU A 95 9.42 -29.08 18.79
C LEU A 95 7.96 -28.68 18.70
N PRO A 96 7.31 -28.32 19.82
CA PRO A 96 5.86 -28.10 19.86
C PRO A 96 5.39 -26.99 18.93
N ASP A 97 4.07 -26.95 18.74
CA ASP A 97 3.37 -25.77 18.24
C ASP A 97 3.74 -24.55 19.09
N ALA A 98 3.98 -23.41 18.45
CA ALA A 98 4.39 -22.19 19.14
C ALA A 98 3.65 -20.97 18.59
N ASN A 99 3.32 -20.03 19.47
CA ASN A 99 2.72 -18.76 19.07
C ASN A 99 3.79 -17.83 18.51
N TYR A 100 3.60 -17.36 17.29
CA TYR A 100 4.42 -16.33 16.67
C TYR A 100 3.61 -15.06 16.49
N GLY A 101 4.25 -13.92 16.73
CA GLY A 101 3.65 -12.60 16.61
C GLY A 101 4.37 -11.73 15.58
N LEU A 102 3.59 -10.87 14.92
CA LEU A 102 4.09 -9.78 14.09
C LEU A 102 4.13 -8.48 14.90
N TYR A 103 5.23 -7.74 14.79
CA TYR A 103 5.47 -6.50 15.53
C TYR A 103 5.91 -5.41 14.57
N ARG A 104 5.35 -4.19 14.65
CA ARG A 104 5.70 -3.11 13.71
C ARG A 104 7.14 -2.67 13.91
N VAL A 105 7.94 -2.73 12.85
CA VAL A 105 9.32 -2.21 12.87
C VAL A 105 9.28 -0.69 12.84
N THR A 106 10.11 -0.06 13.66
CA THR A 106 10.12 1.40 13.85
C THR A 106 11.34 2.09 13.22
N THR A 107 12.39 1.32 12.92
CA THR A 107 13.61 1.81 12.26
C THR A 107 13.75 1.17 10.87
N ALA A 108 14.12 1.96 9.87
CA ALA A 108 14.35 1.45 8.51
C ALA A 108 15.50 0.42 8.50
N TRP A 109 15.40 -0.56 7.61
CA TRP A 109 16.37 -1.64 7.46
C TRP A 109 16.51 -2.07 6.01
N THR A 110 17.54 -2.84 5.70
CA THR A 110 17.75 -3.42 4.36
C THR A 110 17.91 -4.93 4.44
N GLN A 111 17.44 -5.64 3.43
CA GLN A 111 17.58 -7.10 3.34
C GLN A 111 19.04 -7.55 3.31
N GLY A 112 19.88 -6.87 2.53
CA GLY A 112 21.19 -7.39 2.11
C GLY A 112 21.06 -8.15 0.79
N SER A 113 22.18 -8.48 0.13
CA SER A 113 22.14 -8.92 -1.28
C SER A 113 22.90 -10.21 -1.58
N ASN A 114 23.62 -10.77 -0.61
CA ASN A 114 24.39 -11.99 -0.80
C ASN A 114 23.93 -13.02 0.24
N ALA A 115 23.80 -14.27 -0.19
CA ALA A 115 23.71 -15.41 0.71
C ALA A 115 24.86 -16.35 0.36
N VAL A 116 25.62 -16.76 1.38
CA VAL A 116 26.79 -17.59 1.17
C VAL A 116 26.32 -18.97 0.73
N LYS A 117 26.59 -19.28 -0.53
CA LYS A 117 26.42 -20.62 -1.08
C LYS A 117 27.48 -21.54 -0.49
N ASN A 118 27.12 -22.78 -0.20
CA ASN A 118 28.07 -23.81 0.20
C ASN A 118 29.09 -24.07 -0.92
N GLY A 119 30.15 -24.84 -0.63
CA GLY A 119 31.21 -25.13 -1.60
C GLY A 119 30.76 -25.84 -2.89
N ASN A 120 29.51 -26.29 -2.96
CA ASN A 120 28.87 -26.86 -4.16
C ASN A 120 27.95 -25.86 -4.89
N GLY A 121 27.98 -24.57 -4.52
CA GLY A 121 27.16 -23.52 -5.13
C GLY A 121 25.67 -23.58 -4.76
N GLY A 122 25.26 -24.46 -3.85
CA GLY A 122 23.90 -24.54 -3.33
C GLY A 122 23.73 -23.72 -2.05
N TYR A 123 22.52 -23.29 -1.75
CA TYR A 123 22.19 -22.91 -0.37
C TYR A 123 22.14 -24.21 0.46
N GLU A 124 22.47 -24.16 1.75
CA GLU A 124 22.13 -25.28 2.63
C GLU A 124 20.61 -25.31 2.74
N THR A 125 19.94 -26.03 1.84
CA THR A 125 18.50 -26.27 1.88
C THR A 125 18.20 -26.97 3.20
N GLY A 126 17.66 -26.22 4.17
CA GLY A 126 17.38 -26.70 5.54
C GLY A 126 18.40 -26.28 6.62
N GLY A 127 19.44 -25.50 6.28
CA GLY A 127 20.49 -25.08 7.23
C GLY A 127 20.47 -23.58 7.53
N CYS A 128 20.07 -23.21 8.75
CA CYS A 128 20.18 -21.84 9.29
C CYS A 128 21.61 -21.49 9.75
N ASN A 129 22.56 -22.39 9.49
CA ASN A 129 23.95 -22.39 9.97
C ASN A 129 24.94 -21.87 8.91
N GLY A 130 24.43 -21.34 7.80
CA GLY A 130 25.25 -20.78 6.73
C GLY A 130 26.19 -19.66 7.19
N ASN A 131 27.30 -19.53 6.46
CA ASN A 131 28.41 -18.63 6.76
C ASN A 131 28.00 -17.15 6.84
N VAL A 132 28.89 -16.35 7.43
CA VAL A 132 28.75 -14.92 7.72
C VAL A 132 28.40 -14.10 6.48
N GLU A 133 27.22 -13.49 6.50
CA GLU A 133 26.85 -12.41 5.60
C GLU A 133 26.98 -11.07 6.34
N LEU A 134 27.81 -10.16 5.83
CA LEU A 134 28.02 -8.85 6.46
C LEU A 134 27.14 -7.75 5.87
N SER A 135 26.19 -8.09 4.99
CA SER A 135 25.31 -7.12 4.33
C SER A 135 23.86 -7.28 4.79
N GLY A 136 23.14 -6.15 4.91
CA GLY A 136 21.76 -6.14 5.37
C GLY A 136 21.62 -6.07 6.89
N ALA A 137 20.38 -6.20 7.36
CA ALA A 137 20.03 -6.20 8.76
C ALA A 137 20.65 -7.40 9.50
N THR A 138 21.33 -7.13 10.60
CA THR A 138 21.92 -8.11 11.52
C THR A 138 21.25 -8.01 12.89
N TRP A 139 21.70 -8.80 13.88
CA TRP A 139 21.21 -8.63 15.24
C TRP A 139 21.60 -7.28 15.85
N LEU A 140 22.72 -6.70 15.43
CA LEU A 140 23.23 -5.44 15.99
C LEU A 140 22.94 -4.23 15.12
N GLU A 141 22.76 -4.42 13.82
CA GLU A 141 22.71 -3.34 12.83
C GLU A 141 21.49 -3.43 11.91
N THR A 142 20.98 -2.28 11.50
CA THR A 142 19.83 -2.12 10.58
C THR A 142 20.14 -2.52 9.15
N GLY A 143 21.42 -2.58 8.77
CA GLY A 143 21.85 -2.68 7.37
C GLY A 143 21.77 -1.37 6.58
N VAL A 144 21.23 -0.30 7.16
CA VAL A 144 21.20 1.04 6.54
C VAL A 144 22.42 1.82 7.02
N ALA A 145 23.37 2.08 6.11
CA ALA A 145 24.58 2.85 6.41
C ALA A 145 25.35 2.38 7.68
N GLN A 146 25.28 1.07 7.98
CA GLN A 146 25.87 0.47 9.19
C GLN A 146 25.35 1.08 10.51
N ALA A 147 24.14 1.64 10.52
CA ALA A 147 23.52 2.14 11.73
C ALA A 147 23.09 0.96 12.64
N ALA A 148 23.37 1.09 13.94
CA ALA A 148 22.94 0.12 14.94
C ALA A 148 21.42 0.22 15.21
N TRP A 149 20.83 -0.90 15.62
CA TRP A 149 19.53 -0.85 16.30
C TRP A 149 19.68 -0.13 17.65
N SER A 150 18.62 0.51 18.12
CA SER A 150 18.58 1.06 19.48
C SER A 150 18.64 -0.06 20.53
N THR A 151 17.99 -1.19 20.25
CA THR A 151 18.11 -2.44 21.03
C THR A 151 18.50 -3.60 20.12
N PRO A 152 19.52 -4.42 20.49
CA PRO A 152 19.87 -5.61 19.72
C PRO A 152 18.66 -6.51 19.45
N GLY A 153 18.56 -7.01 18.21
CA GLY A 153 17.44 -7.81 17.73
C GLY A 153 16.32 -7.01 17.06
N GLY A 154 16.55 -5.73 16.75
CA GLY A 154 15.61 -4.90 15.99
C GLY A 154 14.84 -3.89 16.85
N ASP A 155 14.52 -2.74 16.25
CA ASP A 155 13.68 -1.71 16.85
C ASP A 155 12.22 -1.89 16.42
N PHE A 156 11.36 -2.35 17.33
CA PHE A 156 9.94 -2.62 17.05
C PHE A 156 9.04 -2.17 18.21
N ASP A 157 7.77 -1.91 17.89
CA ASP A 157 6.72 -1.72 18.89
C ASP A 157 6.44 -3.07 19.58
N ALA A 158 6.62 -3.13 20.91
CA ALA A 158 6.45 -4.36 21.69
C ALA A 158 5.00 -4.89 21.69
N THR A 159 4.02 -4.10 21.23
CA THR A 159 2.64 -4.55 21.06
C THR A 159 2.53 -5.41 19.79
N ALA A 160 2.23 -6.70 19.95
CA ALA A 160 1.97 -7.58 18.82
C ALA A 160 0.77 -7.06 18.00
N ARG A 161 0.93 -7.00 16.69
CA ARG A 161 -0.11 -6.65 15.73
C ARG A 161 -1.03 -7.82 15.47
N ALA A 162 -0.48 -9.02 15.38
CA ALA A 162 -1.23 -10.26 15.27
C ALA A 162 -0.40 -11.38 15.87
N THR A 163 -1.07 -12.42 16.39
CA THR A 163 -0.44 -13.65 16.89
C THR A 163 -1.17 -14.85 16.29
N ALA A 164 -0.42 -15.87 15.90
CA ALA A 164 -0.96 -17.12 15.39
C ALA A 164 -0.12 -18.31 15.88
N VAL A 165 -0.77 -19.46 16.03
CA VAL A 165 -0.09 -20.72 16.32
C VAL A 165 0.55 -21.23 15.04
N VAL A 166 1.87 -21.41 15.06
CA VAL A 166 2.62 -22.10 14.00
C VAL A 166 2.78 -23.55 14.42
N PRO A 167 2.19 -24.51 13.69
CA PRO A 167 2.23 -25.91 14.06
C PRO A 167 3.61 -26.53 13.83
N ASP A 168 3.86 -27.70 14.41
CA ASP A 168 4.98 -28.56 14.03
C ASP A 168 4.71 -29.34 12.73
N ALA A 169 4.36 -28.62 11.66
CA ALA A 169 4.03 -29.20 10.36
C ALA A 169 4.32 -28.22 9.22
N TYR A 170 4.78 -28.75 8.08
CA TYR A 170 4.95 -27.97 6.85
C TYR A 170 3.60 -27.48 6.36
N SER A 171 3.30 -26.22 6.65
CA SER A 171 2.00 -25.62 6.46
C SER A 171 2.12 -24.11 6.31
N THR A 172 1.09 -23.49 5.75
CA THR A 172 0.97 -22.03 5.69
C THR A 172 0.27 -21.54 6.94
N THR A 173 0.86 -20.57 7.63
CA THR A 173 0.23 -19.84 8.73
C THR A 173 -0.11 -18.43 8.27
N THR A 174 -1.29 -17.95 8.66
CA THR A 174 -1.77 -16.61 8.31
C THR A 174 -2.02 -15.80 9.58
N TRP A 175 -1.46 -14.59 9.61
CA TRP A 175 -1.68 -13.59 10.65
C TRP A 175 -2.60 -12.50 10.10
N THR A 176 -3.69 -12.23 10.79
CA THR A 176 -4.63 -11.16 10.43
C THR A 176 -5.19 -10.50 11.69
N SER A 177 -5.38 -9.19 11.64
CA SER A 177 -5.95 -8.41 12.75
C SER A 177 -6.32 -7.00 12.30
N ALA A 178 -7.06 -6.28 13.15
CA ALA A 178 -7.35 -4.87 12.93
C ALA A 178 -6.09 -4.00 13.04
N GLU A 179 -5.12 -4.39 13.87
CA GLU A 179 -3.88 -3.66 14.08
C GLU A 179 -2.94 -3.77 12.87
N LEU A 180 -2.92 -4.92 12.17
CA LEU A 180 -2.22 -5.05 10.90
C LEU A 180 -2.86 -4.14 9.83
N ALA A 181 -4.19 -4.11 9.75
CA ALA A 181 -4.89 -3.21 8.84
C ALA A 181 -4.61 -1.73 9.15
N ALA A 182 -4.53 -1.36 10.44
CA ALA A 182 -4.18 -0.02 10.88
C ALA A 182 -2.74 0.39 10.51
N ASP A 183 -1.77 -0.52 10.65
CA ASP A 183 -0.40 -0.29 10.20
C ASP A 183 -0.34 -0.05 8.68
N VAL A 184 -1.03 -0.90 7.89
CA VAL A 184 -1.11 -0.74 6.42
C VAL A 184 -1.78 0.58 6.04
N GLN A 185 -2.89 0.94 6.71
CA GLN A 185 -3.55 2.22 6.48
C GLN A 185 -2.61 3.41 6.76
N ALA A 186 -1.84 3.35 7.84
CA ALA A 186 -0.87 4.39 8.17
C ALA A 186 0.21 4.54 7.08
N TRP A 187 0.68 3.43 6.50
CA TRP A 187 1.65 3.44 5.40
C TRP A 187 1.06 3.97 4.09
N VAL A 188 -0.16 3.55 3.73
CA VAL A 188 -0.89 4.08 2.56
C VAL A 188 -1.12 5.59 2.69
N ASN A 189 -1.31 6.10 3.91
CA ASN A 189 -1.45 7.53 4.20
C ASN A 189 -0.12 8.30 4.20
N GLY A 190 0.99 7.68 3.78
CA GLY A 190 2.31 8.32 3.67
C GLY A 190 3.23 8.12 4.89
N GLY A 191 2.85 7.28 5.85
CA GLY A 191 3.73 6.87 6.94
C GLY A 191 4.89 6.00 6.46
N ALA A 192 6.00 6.00 7.20
CA ALA A 192 7.16 5.16 6.88
C ALA A 192 6.81 3.66 6.98
N ASN A 193 6.96 2.93 5.88
CA ASN A 193 6.79 1.47 5.82
C ASN A 193 8.14 0.78 6.04
N ASN A 194 8.41 0.40 7.29
CA ASN A 194 9.55 -0.45 7.67
C ASN A 194 9.13 -1.93 7.82
N GLY A 195 7.88 -2.27 7.52
CA GLY A 195 7.38 -3.65 7.64
C GLY A 195 7.19 -4.14 9.08
N TRP A 196 7.22 -5.47 9.23
CA TRP A 196 7.01 -6.16 10.50
C TRP A 196 8.16 -7.10 10.85
N LEU A 197 8.42 -7.22 12.15
CA LEU A 197 9.28 -8.23 12.76
C LEU A 197 8.42 -9.43 13.17
N LEU A 198 8.86 -10.63 12.83
CA LEU A 198 8.22 -11.89 13.19
C LEU A 198 9.08 -12.61 14.23
N LYS A 199 8.51 -12.93 15.38
CA LYS A 199 9.19 -13.71 16.44
C LYS A 199 8.20 -14.51 17.26
N GLN A 200 8.70 -15.46 18.04
CA GLN A 200 7.86 -16.15 19.00
C GLN A 200 7.29 -15.16 20.02
N ALA A 201 5.97 -15.23 20.24
CA ALA A 201 5.25 -14.40 21.20
C ALA A 201 5.47 -14.91 22.63
N ASP A 202 5.45 -16.23 22.82
CA ASP A 202 5.54 -16.88 24.13
C ASP A 202 6.91 -17.54 24.33
N ALA A 203 7.88 -16.84 24.92
CA ALA A 203 9.27 -17.33 25.06
C ALA A 203 9.46 -18.57 25.98
N ALA A 204 8.39 -19.18 26.50
CA ALA A 204 8.46 -20.30 27.44
C ALA A 204 8.61 -21.67 26.77
N ALA A 205 8.19 -21.81 25.51
CA ALA A 205 8.35 -23.06 24.75
C ALA A 205 9.57 -22.96 23.83
N GLU A 206 10.39 -24.01 23.75
CA GLU A 206 11.41 -24.07 22.71
C GLU A 206 10.74 -24.25 21.34
N SER A 207 11.17 -23.46 20.35
CA SER A 207 10.69 -23.65 18.98
C SER A 207 11.78 -23.36 17.96
N ASN A 208 11.64 -23.97 16.79
CA ASN A 208 12.48 -23.73 15.63
C ASN A 208 11.64 -23.96 14.37
N LYS A 209 11.33 -22.88 13.65
CA LYS A 209 10.46 -22.88 12.47
C LYS A 209 11.19 -22.23 11.30
N ILE A 210 11.11 -22.85 10.12
CA ILE A 210 11.83 -22.40 8.92
C ILE A 210 10.83 -22.13 7.80
N PHE A 211 10.70 -20.87 7.42
CA PHE A 211 9.76 -20.39 6.41
C PHE A 211 10.46 -20.15 5.08
N ALA A 212 9.72 -20.23 3.98
CA ALA A 212 10.18 -19.73 2.68
C ALA A 212 10.34 -18.20 2.70
N THR A 213 11.29 -17.69 1.94
CA THR A 213 11.52 -16.25 1.66
C THR A 213 11.11 -15.89 0.23
N SER A 214 11.29 -14.62 -0.17
CA SER A 214 11.18 -14.17 -1.56
C SER A 214 12.11 -14.94 -2.51
N GLU A 215 13.24 -15.46 -2.04
CA GLU A 215 14.21 -16.23 -2.82
C GLU A 215 13.87 -17.72 -2.89
N TRP A 216 12.80 -18.18 -2.24
CA TRP A 216 12.45 -19.60 -2.22
C TRP A 216 12.38 -20.18 -3.63
N ALA A 217 13.15 -21.25 -3.82
CA ALA A 217 13.17 -22.10 -4.99
C ALA A 217 13.64 -23.49 -4.57
N ASP A 218 12.84 -24.51 -4.91
CA ASP A 218 13.20 -25.92 -4.78
C ASP A 218 13.36 -26.52 -6.19
N PRO A 219 14.47 -27.20 -6.51
CA PRO A 219 14.67 -27.86 -7.80
C PRO A 219 13.59 -28.89 -8.19
N ALA A 220 12.86 -29.43 -7.20
CA ALA A 220 11.74 -30.36 -7.42
C ALA A 220 10.41 -29.65 -7.72
N GLU A 221 10.37 -28.32 -7.65
CA GLU A 221 9.15 -27.51 -7.77
C GLU A 221 9.19 -26.58 -8.99
N ASN A 222 8.03 -26.28 -9.55
CA ASN A 222 7.88 -25.29 -10.61
C ASN A 222 7.71 -23.86 -10.04
N ALA A 223 7.81 -22.86 -10.92
CA ALA A 223 7.74 -21.45 -10.54
C ALA A 223 6.43 -21.05 -9.83
N ALA A 224 5.30 -21.67 -10.17
CA ALA A 224 4.02 -21.39 -9.51
C ALA A 224 3.99 -21.94 -8.08
N GLN A 225 4.58 -23.12 -7.87
CA GLN A 225 4.76 -23.70 -6.53
C GLN A 225 5.72 -22.88 -5.68
N HIS A 226 6.78 -22.32 -6.28
CA HIS A 226 7.66 -21.38 -5.57
C HIS A 226 6.87 -20.15 -5.13
N ALA A 227 6.18 -19.48 -6.05
CA ALA A 227 5.41 -18.27 -5.77
C ALA A 227 4.34 -18.49 -4.69
N ALA A 228 3.69 -19.65 -4.66
CA ALA A 228 2.68 -20.00 -3.66
C ALA A 228 3.23 -20.16 -2.23
N LYS A 229 4.55 -20.34 -2.08
CA LYS A 229 5.20 -20.51 -0.77
C LYS A 229 5.83 -19.24 -0.23
N ARG A 230 6.15 -18.27 -1.09
CA ARG A 230 6.80 -17.01 -0.71
C ARG A 230 5.92 -16.20 0.25
N PRO A 231 6.50 -15.45 1.20
CA PRO A 231 5.73 -14.61 2.10
C PRO A 231 4.82 -13.67 1.33
N THR A 232 3.54 -13.62 1.70
CA THR A 232 2.52 -12.86 0.99
C THR A 232 1.74 -11.95 1.94
N LEU A 233 1.45 -10.74 1.51
CA LEU A 233 0.50 -9.84 2.14
C LEU A 233 -0.72 -9.71 1.23
N VAL A 234 -1.89 -10.00 1.78
CA VAL A 234 -3.19 -9.73 1.16
C VAL A 234 -3.83 -8.56 1.90
N VAL A 235 -4.16 -7.51 1.17
CA VAL A 235 -4.85 -6.32 1.68
C VAL A 235 -6.20 -6.21 0.97
N GLU A 236 -7.26 -6.15 1.75
CA GLU A 236 -8.57 -5.74 1.24
C GLU A 236 -8.77 -4.26 1.56
N TYR A 237 -9.26 -3.51 0.57
CA TYR A 237 -9.51 -2.09 0.71
C TYR A 237 -10.71 -1.67 -0.14
N THR A 238 -11.30 -0.54 0.21
CA THR A 238 -12.24 0.14 -0.65
C THR A 238 -11.54 1.30 -1.32
N GLU A 239 -11.69 1.39 -2.64
CA GLU A 239 -11.19 2.54 -3.39
C GLU A 239 -11.84 3.83 -2.88
N PRO A 240 -11.13 4.97 -2.95
CA PRO A 240 -11.76 6.25 -2.68
C PRO A 240 -12.98 6.38 -3.58
N VAL A 241 -14.08 6.87 -3.04
CA VAL A 241 -15.20 7.28 -3.88
C VAL A 241 -14.68 8.40 -4.78
N GLU A 242 -14.40 8.08 -6.04
CA GLU A 242 -14.27 9.13 -7.04
C GLU A 242 -15.59 9.88 -7.03
N PRO A 243 -15.60 11.20 -6.73
CA PRO A 243 -16.84 11.96 -6.78
C PRO A 243 -17.33 11.84 -8.21
N GLY A 244 -18.46 11.13 -8.37
CA GLY A 244 -18.84 10.49 -9.61
C GLY A 244 -18.54 11.37 -10.81
N ALA A 245 -17.91 10.77 -11.84
CA ALA A 245 -17.60 11.41 -13.10
C ALA A 245 -18.66 12.47 -13.40
N LEU A 246 -18.23 13.74 -13.48
CA LEU A 246 -19.11 14.84 -13.81
C LEU A 246 -20.04 14.35 -14.93
N PRO A 247 -21.38 14.50 -14.81
CA PRO A 247 -22.30 14.06 -15.85
C PRO A 247 -21.71 14.45 -17.19
N THR A 248 -21.39 13.45 -18.01
CA THR A 248 -20.84 13.69 -19.34
C THR A 248 -21.75 14.71 -20.00
N CYS A 249 -21.16 15.78 -20.55
CA CYS A 249 -21.93 16.82 -21.20
C CYS A 249 -22.91 16.16 -22.18
N ASP A 250 -24.20 16.20 -21.88
CA ASP A 250 -25.23 15.80 -22.82
C ASP A 250 -25.32 16.91 -23.88
N PRO A 251 -24.82 16.70 -25.11
CA PRO A 251 -24.83 17.73 -26.14
C PRO A 251 -26.25 18.07 -26.60
N THR A 252 -27.28 17.35 -26.15
CA THR A 252 -28.68 17.62 -26.50
C THR A 252 -29.34 18.69 -25.62
N ARG A 253 -28.70 19.11 -24.52
CA ARG A 253 -29.15 20.26 -23.70
C ARG A 253 -28.54 21.57 -24.22
N SER A 254 -29.20 22.15 -25.22
CA SER A 254 -28.89 23.51 -25.67
C SER A 254 -29.39 24.56 -24.67
N VAL A 255 -28.50 25.47 -24.26
CA VAL A 255 -28.89 26.70 -23.54
C VAL A 255 -29.16 27.79 -24.59
N ALA A 256 -30.24 28.55 -24.40
CA ALA A 256 -30.57 29.65 -25.29
C ALA A 256 -29.43 30.69 -25.37
N SER A 257 -29.19 31.22 -26.58
CA SER A 257 -28.25 32.32 -26.82
C SER A 257 -28.53 33.49 -25.88
N GLY A 258 -27.50 34.00 -25.19
CA GLY A 258 -27.58 35.18 -24.31
C GLY A 258 -27.76 34.91 -22.81
N ALA A 259 -27.71 33.67 -22.33
CA ALA A 259 -27.82 33.36 -20.91
C ALA A 259 -26.46 33.42 -20.19
N THR A 260 -26.35 34.21 -19.11
CA THR A 260 -25.23 34.15 -18.16
C THR A 260 -25.42 32.93 -17.24
N THR A 261 -24.40 32.07 -17.10
CA THR A 261 -24.39 30.95 -16.16
C THR A 261 -23.20 31.07 -15.22
N THR A 262 -23.42 30.74 -13.96
CA THR A 262 -22.38 30.64 -12.94
C THR A 262 -21.84 29.22 -12.89
N ILE A 263 -20.53 29.05 -13.10
CA ILE A 263 -19.84 27.75 -12.96
C ILE A 263 -19.13 27.73 -11.60
N LYS A 264 -19.29 26.65 -10.84
CA LYS A 264 -18.54 26.41 -9.60
C LYS A 264 -17.27 25.61 -9.96
N TYR A 265 -16.13 25.99 -9.40
CA TYR A 265 -14.84 25.34 -9.61
C TYR A 265 -14.16 25.11 -8.25
N ASP A 266 -13.61 23.91 -8.05
CA ASP A 266 -12.88 23.52 -6.86
C ASP A 266 -11.37 23.66 -7.12
N ARG A 267 -10.76 24.68 -6.52
CA ARG A 267 -9.31 24.94 -6.64
C ARG A 267 -8.45 23.89 -5.93
N THR A 268 -8.98 23.20 -4.94
CA THR A 268 -8.19 22.26 -4.13
C THR A 268 -7.90 20.98 -4.90
N ASN A 269 -8.86 20.57 -5.75
CA ASN A 269 -8.83 19.35 -6.52
C ASN A 269 -8.76 19.61 -8.04
N ASP A 270 -8.43 20.85 -8.43
CA ASP A 270 -8.31 21.32 -9.82
C ASP A 270 -9.43 20.81 -10.76
N ARG A 271 -10.70 21.05 -10.40
CA ARG A 271 -11.82 20.53 -11.20
C ARG A 271 -13.09 21.38 -11.15
N PHE A 272 -13.87 21.34 -12.22
CA PHE A 272 -15.19 21.96 -12.28
C PHE A 272 -16.22 21.17 -11.47
N LEU A 273 -17.13 21.87 -10.78
CA LEU A 273 -18.20 21.29 -9.95
C LEU A 273 -19.59 21.44 -10.61
N SER A 274 -19.66 21.95 -11.84
CA SER A 274 -20.91 22.27 -12.55
C SER A 274 -20.98 21.59 -13.92
N THR A 275 -22.19 21.21 -14.32
CA THR A 275 -22.54 20.38 -15.48
C THR A 275 -22.94 21.13 -16.74
N ARG A 276 -22.73 22.44 -16.82
CA ARG A 276 -23.21 23.23 -17.98
C ARG A 276 -22.06 23.70 -18.86
N CYS A 277 -21.97 23.10 -20.05
CA CYS A 277 -21.14 23.61 -21.14
C CYS A 277 -21.95 24.62 -21.96
N LEU A 278 -21.33 25.74 -22.32
CA LEU A 278 -21.89 26.75 -23.22
C LEU A 278 -21.39 26.46 -24.63
N VAL A 279 -22.22 25.85 -25.48
CA VAL A 279 -21.95 25.79 -26.92
C VAL A 279 -22.63 26.99 -27.57
N ALA A 280 -21.84 27.93 -28.10
CA ALA A 280 -22.38 28.99 -28.93
C ALA A 280 -22.98 28.38 -30.21
N PRO A 281 -24.16 28.84 -30.69
CA PRO A 281 -24.72 28.35 -31.95
C PRO A 281 -23.73 28.61 -33.10
N GLY A 282 -23.21 27.54 -33.72
CA GLY A 282 -22.29 27.62 -34.87
C GLY A 282 -20.80 27.38 -34.56
N ALA A 283 -20.42 27.08 -33.32
CA ALA A 283 -19.05 26.69 -32.98
C ALA A 283 -18.76 25.21 -33.32
N PRO A 284 -17.59 24.85 -33.87
CA PRO A 284 -17.17 23.45 -33.98
C PRO A 284 -17.01 22.85 -32.58
N ALA A 285 -17.19 21.52 -32.46
CA ALA A 285 -17.35 20.77 -31.20
C ALA A 285 -16.14 20.81 -30.21
N ASN A 286 -15.17 21.68 -30.44
CA ASN A 286 -13.89 21.77 -29.74
C ASN A 286 -13.41 23.20 -29.44
N SER A 287 -14.25 24.24 -29.58
CA SER A 287 -13.86 25.61 -29.17
C SER A 287 -14.40 25.98 -27.78
N CYS A 288 -13.62 25.73 -26.74
CA CYS A 288 -13.79 26.44 -25.47
C CYS A 288 -12.99 27.75 -25.58
N ASP A 289 -13.67 28.90 -25.68
CA ASP A 289 -13.02 30.21 -25.59
C ASP A 289 -12.78 30.54 -24.10
N ASN A 290 -11.52 30.56 -23.68
CA ASN A 290 -11.10 30.74 -22.28
C ASN A 290 -10.96 32.22 -21.88
N ARG A 291 -11.71 33.16 -22.48
CA ARG A 291 -11.78 34.54 -21.96
C ARG A 291 -12.61 34.58 -20.68
N ALA A 292 -11.96 34.29 -19.57
CA ALA A 292 -12.58 34.18 -18.28
C ALA A 292 -12.21 35.41 -17.43
N HIS A 293 -13.20 36.23 -17.08
CA HIS A 293 -13.03 37.30 -16.09
C HIS A 293 -13.27 36.72 -14.70
N ASP A 294 -12.22 36.68 -13.88
CA ASP A 294 -12.22 36.09 -12.54
C ASP A 294 -12.86 37.07 -11.54
N THR A 295 -13.90 36.64 -10.80
CA THR A 295 -14.43 37.41 -9.66
C THR A 295 -14.50 36.49 -8.43
N VAL A 296 -13.86 36.91 -7.33
CA VAL A 296 -13.82 36.15 -6.08
C VAL A 296 -14.81 36.76 -5.08
N VAL A 297 -15.75 35.96 -4.58
CA VAL A 297 -16.62 36.33 -3.45
C VAL A 297 -16.59 35.20 -2.43
N GLY A 298 -16.18 35.50 -1.19
CA GLY A 298 -16.22 34.54 -0.08
C GLY A 298 -15.33 33.29 -0.23
N GLY A 299 -14.19 33.39 -0.93
CA GLY A 299 -13.27 32.26 -1.15
C GLY A 299 -13.66 31.31 -2.29
N THR A 300 -14.77 31.59 -2.99
CA THR A 300 -15.19 30.86 -4.20
C THR A 300 -14.87 31.74 -5.42
N ALA A 301 -14.20 31.15 -6.42
CA ALA A 301 -13.95 31.79 -7.71
C ALA A 301 -15.15 31.56 -8.64
N TYR A 302 -15.62 32.64 -9.26
CA TYR A 302 -16.70 32.60 -10.24
C TYR A 302 -16.16 33.00 -11.62
N TRP A 303 -16.40 32.15 -12.61
CA TRP A 303 -16.06 32.43 -14.01
C TRP A 303 -17.30 32.92 -14.76
N ILE A 304 -17.22 34.11 -15.34
CA ILE A 304 -18.24 34.64 -16.25
C ILE A 304 -17.75 34.40 -17.68
N VAL A 305 -18.45 33.53 -18.42
CA VAL A 305 -18.23 33.36 -19.85
C VAL A 305 -19.27 34.20 -20.59
N SER A 306 -18.83 35.25 -21.27
CA SER A 306 -19.67 36.03 -22.19
C SER A 306 -19.38 35.61 -23.63
N PRO A 307 -20.39 35.31 -24.47
CA PRO A 307 -20.15 35.05 -25.88
C PRO A 307 -19.71 36.36 -26.56
N VAL A 308 -18.46 36.44 -27.01
CA VAL A 308 -17.99 37.54 -27.85
C VAL A 308 -18.46 37.27 -29.28
N ALA A 309 -19.31 38.13 -29.80
CA ALA A 309 -19.71 38.09 -31.20
C ALA A 309 -18.55 38.58 -32.08
N GLY A 310 -17.80 37.64 -32.67
CA GLY A 310 -16.99 37.88 -33.86
C GLY A 310 -15.49 37.65 -33.72
N GLY A 311 -14.96 36.73 -34.54
CA GLY A 311 -13.57 36.74 -35.01
C GLY A 311 -12.68 35.64 -34.43
N TYR A 312 -12.19 34.77 -35.32
CA TYR A 312 -11.20 33.73 -35.03
C TYR A 312 -9.86 34.36 -34.61
N GLY A 313 -9.41 34.06 -33.40
CA GLY A 313 -8.04 34.32 -32.94
C GLY A 313 -7.54 33.11 -32.15
N HIS A 314 -6.59 32.38 -32.71
CA HIS A 314 -5.76 31.44 -31.95
C HIS A 314 -4.78 32.27 -31.12
N GLU A 315 -4.98 32.33 -29.80
CA GLU A 315 -3.93 32.72 -28.86
C GLU A 315 -3.69 31.54 -27.93
N ALA A 316 -2.49 30.96 -28.03
CA ALA A 316 -1.95 30.06 -27.04
C ALA A 316 -1.64 30.88 -25.78
N CYS A 317 -2.29 30.60 -24.66
CA CYS A 317 -1.88 31.16 -23.38
C CYS A 317 -0.85 30.22 -22.76
N GLU A 318 0.40 30.70 -22.71
CA GLU A 318 1.47 30.17 -21.87
C GLU A 318 1.03 30.06 -20.41
N GLU A 319 1.54 29.02 -19.77
CA GLU A 319 1.41 28.73 -18.35
C GLU A 319 2.14 29.84 -17.55
N ALA A 320 1.38 30.71 -16.88
CA ALA A 320 1.94 31.59 -15.88
C ALA A 320 2.05 30.83 -14.55
N ALA A 321 3.22 30.25 -14.29
CA ALA A 321 3.70 30.05 -12.92
C ALA A 321 4.06 31.44 -12.32
N PRO A 322 4.06 31.58 -10.98
CA PRO A 322 3.55 32.75 -10.24
C PRO A 322 4.03 34.14 -10.66
#